data_AF-A0A966XEM4-F1
#
_entry.id   AF-A0A966XEM4-F1
#
_cell.length_a   1.000
_cell.length_b   1.000
_cell.length_c   1.000
_cell.angle_alpha   90.00
_cell.angle_beta   90.00
_cell.angle_gamma   90.00
#
_symmetry.space_group_name_H-M   'P 1'
#
loop_
_entity.id
_entity.type
_entity.pdbx_description
1 polymer ?
#
loop_
_entity_poly.entity_id
_entity_poly.type
_entity_poly.pdbx_seq_one_letter_code
_entity_poly.pdbx_strand_id
1 'polypeptide(L)'
;MAFFDPLITESATKGFYVVFLINSDAQTISLSMNQGTTAVYNDFGSVRGRDVLRRRARDMVDRVPEFAKLFSEDPIDLGSEAGLPTGYQAGHAFGKTYHAGMLTDEILQEDLHNMLLAYEALVNRGGTIPSDIMQEESGGKDIEETRRYILSRRIERSSKVRKAVLKAKQPICECCGLDPKLDYGYGGRTHNTPLEVHHAKPLRGLSEGETRRYRIPEDFTLLCPSCHRMIHKTEDPSNLSKLKQMLRFKIARDTSYFLP
;
A
#
# COMPACT_ATOMS: atom_id res chain seq x y z
N MET A 1 -14.02 16.83 -4.97
CA MET A 1 -12.72 17.05 -4.29
C MET A 1 -12.16 15.70 -3.89
N ALA A 2 -10.91 15.36 -4.18
CA ALA A 2 -10.35 14.04 -3.86
C ALA A 2 -9.11 14.16 -2.98
N PHE A 3 -8.99 13.25 -2.02
CA PHE A 3 -7.83 13.07 -1.16
C PHE A 3 -7.08 11.86 -1.68
N PHE A 4 -5.88 12.13 -2.13
CA PHE A 4 -4.97 11.13 -2.60
C PHE A 4 -3.91 10.91 -1.55
N ASP A 5 -3.58 9.66 -1.28
CA ASP A 5 -2.21 9.37 -0.88
C ASP A 5 -1.39 9.33 -2.18
N PRO A 6 -0.44 10.26 -2.40
CA PRO A 6 0.40 10.27 -3.59
C PRO A 6 1.18 8.96 -3.79
N LEU A 7 1.32 8.13 -2.74
CA LEU A 7 1.95 6.81 -2.77
C LEU A 7 1.05 5.72 -3.37
N ILE A 8 -0.25 6.01 -3.56
CA ILE A 8 -1.30 5.05 -3.96
C ILE A 8 -2.03 5.52 -5.21
N THR A 9 -2.32 6.82 -5.27
CA THR A 9 -3.12 7.44 -6.32
C THR A 9 -2.47 8.78 -6.69
N GLU A 10 -1.79 8.84 -7.84
CA GLU A 10 -1.23 10.11 -8.36
C GLU A 10 -2.29 10.93 -9.14
N SER A 11 -3.41 10.30 -9.49
CA SER A 11 -4.55 10.94 -10.14
C SER A 11 -5.82 10.10 -9.97
N ALA A 12 -6.99 10.72 -10.11
CA ALA A 12 -8.28 10.02 -10.10
C ALA A 12 -8.41 8.91 -11.18
N THR A 13 -7.46 8.79 -12.11
CA THR A 13 -7.52 7.80 -13.19
C THR A 13 -6.98 6.42 -12.81
N LYS A 14 -6.21 6.31 -11.72
CA LYS A 14 -5.51 5.08 -11.31
C LYS A 14 -5.31 5.01 -9.80
N GLY A 15 -5.59 3.84 -9.21
CA GLY A 15 -5.44 3.59 -7.77
C GLY A 15 -6.78 3.60 -7.05
N PHE A 16 -6.77 3.76 -5.73
CA PHE A 16 -7.96 3.97 -4.90
C PHE A 16 -7.73 5.16 -3.98
N TYR A 17 -8.80 5.85 -3.62
CA TYR A 17 -8.72 7.17 -3.00
C TYR A 17 -10.02 7.54 -2.30
N VAL A 18 -9.94 8.54 -1.42
CA VAL A 18 -11.12 9.14 -0.79
C VAL A 18 -11.56 10.31 -1.67
N VAL A 19 -12.85 10.43 -1.98
CA VAL A 19 -13.38 11.50 -2.83
C VAL A 19 -14.74 11.98 -2.38
N PHE A 20 -14.93 13.29 -2.42
CA PHE A 20 -16.22 13.95 -2.46
C PHE A 20 -16.71 14.10 -3.90
N LEU A 21 -17.83 13.45 -4.19
CA LEU A 21 -18.55 13.53 -5.45
C LEU A 21 -19.82 14.35 -5.23
N ILE A 22 -20.10 15.28 -6.14
CA ILE A 22 -21.23 16.21 -6.01
C ILE A 22 -22.20 15.92 -7.15
N ASN A 23 -23.46 15.71 -6.79
CA ASN A 23 -24.58 15.67 -7.72
C ASN A 23 -25.37 16.97 -7.53
N SER A 24 -25.19 17.91 -8.46
CA SER A 24 -25.83 19.24 -8.39
C SER A 24 -27.34 19.18 -8.49
N ASP A 25 -27.85 18.22 -9.26
CA ASP A 25 -29.27 18.12 -9.59
C ASP A 25 -30.05 17.57 -8.39
N ALA A 26 -29.48 16.57 -7.71
CA ALA A 26 -30.05 16.03 -6.47
C ALA A 26 -29.64 16.81 -5.20
N GLN A 27 -28.78 17.83 -5.33
CA GLN A 27 -28.17 18.56 -4.22
C GLN A 27 -27.53 17.65 -3.17
N THR A 28 -26.81 16.62 -3.63
CA THR A 28 -26.14 15.65 -2.76
C THR A 28 -24.63 15.70 -2.90
N ILE A 29 -23.97 15.37 -1.79
CA ILE A 29 -22.51 15.25 -1.66
C ILE A 29 -22.23 13.83 -1.15
N SER A 30 -21.42 13.06 -1.85
CA SER A 30 -21.04 11.70 -1.45
C SER A 30 -19.57 11.67 -1.05
N LEU A 31 -19.26 11.35 0.21
CA LEU A 31 -17.93 10.95 0.66
C LEU A 31 -17.74 9.48 0.34
N SER A 32 -16.78 9.15 -0.51
CA SER A 32 -16.62 7.79 -1.04
C SER A 32 -15.17 7.34 -0.96
N MET A 33 -14.98 6.12 -0.44
CA MET A 33 -13.84 5.29 -0.80
C MET A 33 -14.07 4.80 -2.23
N ASN A 34 -13.24 5.23 -3.18
CA ASN A 34 -13.43 5.01 -4.61
C ASN A 34 -12.13 4.56 -5.28
N GLN A 35 -12.20 4.25 -6.58
CA GLN A 35 -11.08 3.77 -7.36
C GLN A 35 -11.07 4.31 -8.79
N GLY A 36 -9.87 4.35 -9.38
CA GLY A 36 -9.65 4.88 -10.71
C GLY A 36 -10.32 4.05 -11.79
N THR A 37 -11.23 4.69 -12.53
CA THR A 37 -12.03 4.04 -13.59
C THR A 37 -11.28 3.98 -14.92
N THR A 38 -10.59 5.06 -15.29
CA THR A 38 -10.03 5.24 -16.64
C THR A 38 -9.06 4.13 -17.05
N ALA A 39 -8.13 3.75 -16.16
CA ALA A 39 -7.20 2.66 -16.44
C ALA A 39 -7.92 1.33 -16.67
N VAL A 40 -8.96 1.03 -15.87
CA VAL A 40 -9.73 -0.21 -16.00
C VAL A 40 -10.53 -0.23 -17.31
N TYR A 41 -11.09 0.89 -17.73
CA TYR A 41 -11.80 0.98 -18.99
C TYR A 41 -10.87 0.84 -20.20
N ASN A 42 -9.66 1.39 -20.13
CA ASN A 42 -8.66 1.20 -21.19
C ASN A 42 -8.25 -0.27 -21.34
N ASP A 43 -8.13 -1.00 -20.22
CA ASP A 43 -7.69 -2.39 -20.23
C ASP A 43 -8.82 -3.39 -20.60
N PHE A 44 -10.06 -3.13 -20.19
CA PHE A 44 -11.17 -4.09 -20.26
C PHE A 44 -12.41 -3.61 -21.03
N GLY A 45 -12.45 -2.35 -21.47
CA GLY A 45 -13.65 -1.71 -22.02
C GLY A 45 -14.67 -1.33 -20.93
N SER A 46 -15.66 -0.50 -21.28
CA SER A 46 -16.59 0.10 -20.31
C SER A 46 -17.57 -0.90 -19.67
N VAL A 47 -18.02 -1.92 -20.40
CA VAL A 47 -18.97 -2.91 -19.87
C VAL A 47 -18.27 -3.82 -18.86
N ARG A 48 -17.26 -4.58 -19.30
CA ARG A 48 -16.50 -5.51 -18.44
C ARG A 48 -15.68 -4.76 -17.38
N GLY A 49 -15.23 -3.54 -17.68
CA GLY A 49 -14.54 -2.69 -16.72
C GLY A 49 -15.39 -2.33 -15.51
N ARG A 50 -16.69 -2.09 -15.68
CA ARG A 50 -17.60 -1.85 -14.53
C ARG A 50 -17.70 -3.05 -13.60
N ASP A 51 -17.73 -4.26 -14.13
CA ASP A 51 -17.77 -5.48 -13.31
C ASP A 51 -16.46 -5.68 -12.55
N VAL A 52 -15.31 -5.37 -13.18
CA VAL A 52 -14.00 -5.37 -12.52
C VAL A 52 -13.95 -4.34 -11.38
N LEU A 53 -14.46 -3.13 -11.62
CA LEU A 53 -14.53 -2.07 -10.60
C LEU A 53 -15.37 -2.53 -9.39
N ARG A 54 -16.58 -3.05 -9.62
CA ARG A 54 -17.45 -3.55 -8.54
C ARG A 54 -16.80 -4.66 -7.73
N ARG A 55 -16.13 -5.60 -8.40
CA ARG A 55 -15.41 -6.69 -7.72
C ARG A 55 -14.32 -6.14 -6.80
N ARG A 56 -13.49 -5.23 -7.31
CA ARG A 56 -12.44 -4.58 -6.51
C ARG A 56 -13.01 -3.76 -5.36
N ALA A 57 -14.18 -3.15 -5.54
CA ALA A 57 -14.83 -2.39 -4.49
C ALA A 57 -15.22 -3.30 -3.31
N ARG A 58 -15.74 -4.50 -3.59
CA ARG A 58 -15.98 -5.54 -2.56
C ARG A 58 -14.69 -6.00 -1.89
N ASP A 59 -13.62 -6.25 -2.65
CA ASP A 59 -12.32 -6.62 -2.08
C ASP A 59 -11.80 -5.53 -1.11
N MET A 60 -12.09 -4.25 -1.40
CA MET A 60 -11.73 -3.14 -0.51
C MET A 60 -12.55 -3.17 0.78
N VAL A 61 -13.86 -3.44 0.71
CA VAL A 61 -14.73 -3.60 1.88
C VAL A 61 -14.23 -4.74 2.77
N ASP A 62 -14.01 -5.93 2.19
CA ASP A 62 -13.60 -7.15 2.92
C ASP A 62 -12.26 -6.98 3.65
N ARG A 63 -11.43 -6.02 3.23
CA ARG A 63 -10.14 -5.72 3.85
C ARG A 63 -10.21 -4.84 5.06
N VAL A 64 -11.22 -3.99 5.15
CA VAL A 64 -11.39 -3.04 6.25
C VAL A 64 -12.82 -3.10 6.81
N PRO A 65 -13.34 -4.29 7.15
CA PRO A 65 -14.74 -4.45 7.56
C PRO A 65 -15.06 -3.65 8.83
N GLU A 66 -14.07 -3.43 9.70
CA GLU A 66 -14.24 -2.63 10.91
C GLU A 66 -14.44 -1.14 10.63
N PHE A 67 -13.99 -0.65 9.47
CA PHE A 67 -14.21 0.72 9.03
C PHE A 67 -15.40 0.82 8.09
N ALA A 68 -15.55 -0.12 7.16
CA ALA A 68 -16.65 -0.15 6.19
C ALA A 68 -18.02 -0.14 6.87
N LYS A 69 -18.17 -0.83 8.01
CA LYS A 69 -19.42 -0.84 8.81
C LYS A 69 -19.84 0.53 9.38
N LEU A 70 -18.95 1.53 9.37
CA LEU A 70 -19.27 2.90 9.78
C LEU A 70 -19.93 3.71 8.65
N PHE A 71 -19.93 3.15 7.44
CA PHE A 71 -20.40 3.75 6.21
C PHE A 71 -21.44 2.84 5.54
N SER A 72 -22.06 3.33 4.47
CA SER A 72 -22.92 2.52 3.59
C SER A 72 -22.11 1.96 2.43
N GLU A 73 -22.44 0.74 2.03
CA GLU A 73 -21.96 0.09 0.80
C GLU A 73 -22.96 0.27 -0.36
N ASP A 74 -24.07 0.98 -0.13
CA ASP A 74 -25.09 1.22 -1.14
C ASP A 74 -24.51 1.99 -2.33
N PRO A 75 -24.99 1.73 -3.56
CA PRO A 75 -24.56 2.48 -4.72
C PRO A 75 -24.79 3.99 -4.55
N ILE A 76 -23.79 4.78 -4.94
CA ILE A 76 -23.95 6.22 -5.09
C ILE A 76 -24.62 6.55 -6.43
N ASP A 77 -25.33 7.68 -6.48
CA ASP A 77 -25.95 8.21 -7.69
C ASP A 77 -25.40 9.61 -8.02
N LEU A 78 -24.78 9.72 -9.19
CA LEU A 78 -24.19 10.95 -9.71
C LEU A 78 -25.07 11.63 -10.77
N GLY A 79 -26.28 11.11 -11.02
CA GLY A 79 -27.28 11.75 -11.87
C GLY A 79 -26.95 11.75 -13.36
N SER A 80 -26.04 10.87 -13.83
CA SER A 80 -25.60 10.87 -15.21
C SER A 80 -25.23 9.48 -15.72
N GLU A 81 -25.71 9.15 -16.93
CA GLU A 81 -25.37 7.93 -17.67
C GLU A 81 -24.04 8.05 -18.45
N ALA A 82 -23.32 9.17 -18.32
CA ALA A 82 -22.02 9.33 -18.94
C ALA A 82 -21.00 8.30 -18.37
N GLY A 83 -20.01 7.94 -19.19
CA GLY A 83 -19.06 6.87 -18.83
C GLY A 83 -18.25 7.11 -17.56
N LEU A 84 -17.90 8.37 -17.26
CA LEU A 84 -17.15 8.73 -16.05
C LEU A 84 -18.00 8.63 -14.77
N PRO A 85 -19.20 9.26 -14.68
CA PRO A 85 -20.11 9.09 -13.55
C PRO A 85 -20.46 7.62 -13.28
N THR A 86 -20.90 6.87 -14.30
CA THR A 86 -21.22 5.43 -14.15
C THR A 86 -20.00 4.60 -13.72
N GLY A 87 -18.80 5.03 -14.08
CA GLY A 87 -17.55 4.46 -13.60
C GLY A 87 -17.27 4.71 -12.13
N TYR A 88 -17.43 5.94 -11.65
CA TYR A 88 -17.30 6.27 -10.22
C TYR A 88 -18.37 5.58 -9.36
N GLN A 89 -19.58 5.41 -9.90
CA GLN A 89 -20.64 4.63 -9.25
C GLN A 89 -20.25 3.14 -9.14
N ALA A 90 -19.66 2.57 -10.19
CA ALA A 90 -19.17 1.19 -10.16
C ALA A 90 -17.90 1.01 -9.30
N GLY A 91 -17.08 2.05 -9.19
CA GLY A 91 -15.84 2.08 -8.42
C GLY A 91 -16.03 2.36 -6.92
N HIS A 92 -17.21 2.81 -6.52
CA HIS A 92 -17.58 3.05 -5.13
C HIS A 92 -17.50 1.76 -4.31
N ALA A 93 -16.71 1.78 -3.25
CA ALA A 93 -16.60 0.68 -2.30
C ALA A 93 -17.54 0.86 -1.11
N PHE A 94 -17.39 1.98 -0.39
CA PHE A 94 -18.25 2.36 0.71
C PHE A 94 -18.15 3.88 0.93
N GLY A 95 -19.14 4.47 1.60
CA GLY A 95 -19.19 5.90 1.86
C GLY A 95 -20.47 6.39 2.50
N LYS A 96 -20.70 7.69 2.43
CA LYS A 96 -21.88 8.36 2.98
C LYS A 96 -22.33 9.48 2.07
N THR A 97 -23.65 9.60 1.92
CA THR A 97 -24.28 10.61 1.07
C THR A 97 -25.04 11.60 1.94
N TYR A 98 -24.80 12.88 1.72
CA TYR A 98 -25.38 13.99 2.45
C TYR A 98 -26.23 14.84 1.49
N HIS A 99 -27.34 15.37 1.98
CA HIS A 99 -27.97 16.51 1.33
C HIS A 99 -27.25 17.79 1.73
N ALA A 100 -27.05 18.70 0.77
CA ALA A 100 -26.25 19.92 0.97
C ALA A 100 -26.70 20.78 2.16
N GLY A 101 -28.01 20.78 2.49
CA GLY A 101 -28.56 21.53 3.62
C GLY A 101 -28.45 20.86 5.00
N MET A 102 -27.96 19.61 5.07
CA MET A 102 -27.86 18.83 6.31
C MET A 102 -26.41 18.58 6.74
N LEU A 103 -25.43 19.08 5.97
CA LEU A 103 -24.03 18.88 6.24
C LEU A 103 -23.52 19.97 7.19
N THR A 104 -23.05 19.59 8.37
CA THR A 104 -22.33 20.47 9.29
C THR A 104 -20.83 20.16 9.28
N ASP A 105 -20.01 21.11 9.72
CA ASP A 105 -18.56 20.94 9.78
C ASP A 105 -18.16 19.79 10.71
N GLU A 106 -18.88 19.61 11.82
CA GLU A 106 -18.61 18.54 12.78
C GLU A 106 -18.85 17.15 12.18
N ILE A 107 -19.99 16.96 11.51
CA ILE A 107 -20.33 15.70 10.83
C ILE A 107 -19.30 15.41 9.74
N LEU A 108 -18.95 16.44 8.96
CA LEU A 108 -17.99 16.30 7.87
C LEU A 108 -16.60 15.92 8.37
N GLN A 109 -16.12 16.56 9.46
CA GLN A 109 -14.82 16.27 10.04
C GLN A 109 -14.74 14.86 10.61
N GLU A 110 -15.76 14.42 11.36
CA GLU A 110 -15.80 13.08 11.93
C GLU A 110 -15.81 11.99 10.85
N ASP A 111 -16.71 12.13 9.86
CA ASP A 111 -16.84 11.16 8.78
C ASP A 111 -15.57 11.12 7.91
N LEU A 112 -14.98 12.28 7.59
CA LEU A 112 -13.73 12.36 6.84
C LEU A 112 -12.57 11.74 7.62
N HIS A 113 -12.47 12.00 8.92
CA HIS A 113 -11.43 11.40 9.76
C HIS A 113 -11.52 9.87 9.75
N ASN A 114 -12.72 9.32 9.96
CA ASN A 114 -12.95 7.87 9.92
C ASN A 114 -12.65 7.28 8.53
N MET A 115 -12.98 8.00 7.46
CA MET A 115 -12.70 7.58 6.08
C MET A 115 -11.19 7.59 5.77
N LEU A 116 -10.44 8.55 6.31
CA LEU A 116 -8.98 8.60 6.17
C LEU A 116 -8.28 7.50 6.97
N LEU A 117 -8.79 7.14 8.16
CA LEU A 117 -8.31 5.96 8.90
C LEU A 117 -8.58 4.66 8.13
N ALA A 118 -9.77 4.53 7.53
CA ALA A 118 -10.12 3.41 6.66
C ALA A 118 -9.16 3.32 5.46
N TYR A 119 -8.85 4.47 4.86
CA TYR A 119 -7.90 4.57 3.75
C TYR A 119 -6.49 4.12 4.16
N GLU A 120 -5.96 4.62 5.27
CA GLU A 120 -4.65 4.20 5.80
C GLU A 120 -4.62 2.69 6.10
N ALA A 121 -5.67 2.14 6.71
CA ALA A 121 -5.78 0.72 7.00
C ALA A 121 -5.79 -0.11 5.71
N LEU A 122 -6.54 0.33 4.70
CA LEU A 122 -6.63 -0.34 3.41
C LEU A 122 -5.28 -0.33 2.68
N VAL A 123 -4.56 0.79 2.70
CA VAL A 123 -3.18 0.89 2.19
C VAL A 123 -2.25 -0.12 2.87
N ASN A 124 -2.28 -0.19 4.19
CA ASN A 124 -1.45 -1.12 4.96
C ASN A 124 -1.80 -2.60 4.71
N ARG A 125 -3.02 -2.89 4.25
CA ARG A 125 -3.53 -4.24 3.96
C ARG A 125 -3.45 -4.62 2.48
N GLY A 126 -2.73 -3.86 1.66
CA GLY A 126 -2.50 -4.20 0.25
C GLY A 126 -3.54 -3.64 -0.71
N GLY A 127 -4.38 -2.69 -0.29
CA GLY A 127 -5.17 -1.84 -1.17
C GLY A 127 -6.18 -2.60 -2.03
N THR A 128 -5.98 -2.60 -3.35
CA THR A 128 -6.78 -3.31 -4.36
C THR A 128 -6.06 -4.51 -4.99
N ILE A 129 -4.92 -4.95 -4.43
CA ILE A 129 -4.25 -6.19 -4.87
C ILE A 129 -5.27 -7.33 -4.71
N PRO A 130 -5.63 -8.15 -5.70
CA PRO A 130 -6.63 -9.21 -5.47
C PRO A 130 -6.19 -10.16 -4.35
N SER A 131 -7.09 -10.49 -3.41
CA SER A 131 -6.88 -11.55 -2.40
C SER A 131 -6.65 -12.92 -3.04
N ASP A 132 -7.17 -13.13 -4.26
CA ASP A 132 -7.00 -14.32 -5.09
C ASP A 132 -5.53 -14.66 -5.44
N ILE A 133 -4.56 -13.78 -5.16
CA ILE A 133 -3.13 -14.07 -5.34
C ILE A 133 -2.55 -14.83 -4.13
N MET A 134 -3.34 -15.02 -3.06
CA MET A 134 -2.90 -15.69 -1.82
C MET A 134 -3.64 -16.99 -1.48
N GLN A 135 -4.56 -17.48 -2.31
CA GLN A 135 -5.12 -18.83 -2.17
C GLN A 135 -4.71 -19.70 -3.35
N GLU A 136 -3.74 -20.58 -3.07
CA GLU A 136 -3.58 -21.84 -3.79
C GLU A 136 -4.88 -22.65 -3.64
N GLU A 137 -5.57 -22.94 -4.74
CA GLU A 137 -6.22 -24.23 -4.85
C GLU A 137 -5.32 -25.15 -5.68
N SER A 138 -4.67 -26.05 -4.95
CA SER A 138 -3.94 -27.19 -5.47
C SER A 138 -4.90 -28.10 -6.24
N GLY A 139 -4.72 -28.22 -7.56
CA GLY A 139 -5.58 -29.11 -8.35
C GLY A 139 -5.31 -29.18 -9.86
N GLY A 140 -4.09 -28.97 -10.33
CA GLY A 140 -3.76 -29.13 -11.76
C GLY A 140 -2.28 -29.40 -11.99
N LYS A 141 -1.96 -30.36 -12.86
CA LYS A 141 -0.59 -30.83 -13.15
C LYS A 141 0.21 -29.91 -14.08
N ASP A 142 -0.40 -28.88 -14.65
CA ASP A 142 0.28 -27.92 -15.53
C ASP A 142 0.01 -26.48 -15.07
N ILE A 143 1.07 -25.70 -14.92
CA ILE A 143 1.03 -24.28 -14.52
C ILE A 143 1.18 -23.44 -15.79
N GLU A 144 0.11 -22.78 -16.24
CA GLU A 144 0.21 -21.73 -17.25
C GLU A 144 0.61 -20.39 -16.59
N GLU A 145 1.89 -20.03 -16.71
CA GLU A 145 2.41 -18.76 -16.21
C GLU A 145 2.27 -17.66 -17.26
N THR A 146 1.35 -16.71 -17.04
CA THR A 146 1.25 -15.50 -17.85
C THR A 146 2.06 -14.37 -17.20
N ARG A 147 3.11 -13.87 -17.87
CA ARG A 147 3.84 -12.66 -17.44
C ARG A 147 2.91 -11.44 -17.49
N ARG A 148 2.44 -11.00 -16.32
CA ARG A 148 1.82 -9.68 -16.14
C ARG A 148 2.82 -8.73 -15.50
N TYR A 149 3.07 -7.59 -16.15
CA TYR A 149 3.83 -6.50 -15.56
C TYR A 149 2.98 -5.83 -14.46
N ILE A 150 3.10 -6.29 -13.23
CA ILE A 150 2.55 -5.63 -12.06
C ILE A 150 3.54 -4.55 -11.63
N LEU A 151 3.24 -3.29 -11.94
CA LEU A 151 3.93 -2.15 -11.36
C LEU A 151 3.52 -2.01 -9.89
N SER A 152 4.13 -2.81 -9.00
CA SER A 152 4.13 -2.50 -7.57
C SER A 152 5.02 -1.26 -7.36
N ARG A 153 4.44 -0.06 -7.36
CA ARG A 153 5.18 1.15 -6.97
C ARG A 153 5.34 1.17 -5.45
N ARG A 154 6.40 0.46 -5.06
CA ARG A 154 7.24 0.62 -3.88
C ARG A 154 7.17 2.05 -3.33
N ILE A 155 6.88 2.16 -2.03
CA ILE A 155 7.06 3.35 -1.20
C ILE A 155 8.25 4.17 -1.73
N GLU A 156 7.98 5.40 -2.20
CA GLU A 156 9.05 6.35 -2.49
C GLU A 156 9.68 6.82 -1.18
N ARG A 157 10.54 5.96 -0.62
CA ARG A 157 11.75 6.46 0.01
C ARG A 157 12.53 7.04 -1.16
N SER A 158 12.74 8.36 -1.18
CA SER A 158 13.55 9.05 -2.19
C SER A 158 14.67 8.13 -2.65
N SER A 159 14.75 7.85 -3.97
CA SER A 159 15.77 6.94 -4.52
C SER A 159 17.20 7.35 -4.10
N LYS A 160 17.37 8.62 -3.71
CA LYS A 160 18.57 9.18 -3.10
C LYS A 160 18.84 8.63 -1.70
N VAL A 161 17.83 8.41 -0.86
CA VAL A 161 17.97 7.84 0.51
C VAL A 161 18.57 6.46 0.44
N ARG A 162 18.03 5.55 -0.39
CA ARG A 162 18.61 4.20 -0.54
C ARG A 162 20.06 4.25 -1.00
N LYS A 163 20.34 5.05 -2.04
CA LYS A 163 21.71 5.21 -2.56
C LYS A 163 22.64 5.81 -1.51
N ALA A 164 22.18 6.79 -0.74
CA ALA A 164 22.96 7.45 0.30
C ALA A 164 23.24 6.52 1.49
N VAL A 165 22.23 5.79 1.97
CA VAL A 165 22.38 4.80 3.04
C VAL A 165 23.32 3.66 2.61
N LEU A 166 23.16 3.12 1.39
CA LEU A 166 24.06 2.08 0.87
C LEU A 166 25.47 2.58 0.53
N LYS A 167 25.67 3.90 0.36
CA LYS A 167 27.00 4.50 0.21
C LYS A 167 27.65 4.75 1.56
N ALA A 168 26.87 5.08 2.58
CA ALA A 168 27.36 5.43 3.92
C ALA A 168 27.51 4.21 4.84
N LYS A 169 26.74 3.14 4.64
CA LYS A 169 26.79 1.92 5.44
C LYS A 169 27.41 0.75 4.66
N GLN A 170 27.99 -0.20 5.41
CA GLN A 170 28.38 -1.48 4.84
C GLN A 170 27.13 -2.24 4.38
N PRO A 171 27.14 -2.87 3.19
CA PRO A 171 25.99 -3.59 2.65
C PRO A 171 25.83 -4.96 3.31
N ILE A 172 25.66 -4.99 4.63
CA ILE A 172 25.46 -6.17 5.45
C ILE A 172 24.17 -5.98 6.24
N CYS A 173 23.38 -7.04 6.40
CA CYS A 173 22.20 -6.99 7.24
C CYS A 173 22.58 -6.74 8.70
N GLU A 174 22.14 -5.61 9.24
CA GLU A 174 22.39 -5.18 10.62
C GLU A 174 21.67 -6.05 11.66
N CYS A 175 20.78 -6.95 11.24
CA CYS A 175 20.07 -7.91 12.10
C CYS A 175 20.77 -9.26 12.16
N CYS A 176 20.81 -9.99 11.04
CA CYS A 176 21.31 -11.38 10.97
C CYS A 176 22.75 -11.51 10.46
N GLY A 177 23.40 -10.43 10.02
CA GLY A 177 24.77 -10.47 9.52
C GLY A 177 24.93 -10.95 8.08
N LEU A 178 23.82 -11.14 7.34
CA LEU A 178 23.83 -11.52 5.93
C LEU A 178 24.63 -10.50 5.10
N ASP A 179 25.68 -10.98 4.45
CA ASP A 179 26.48 -10.25 3.49
C ASP A 179 26.15 -10.79 2.08
N PRO A 180 25.46 -10.03 1.23
CA PRO A 180 25.13 -10.49 -0.12
C PRO A 180 26.34 -10.84 -0.98
N LYS A 181 27.51 -10.22 -0.77
CA LYS A 181 28.71 -10.56 -1.54
C LYS A 181 29.24 -11.93 -1.13
N LEU A 182 29.32 -12.20 0.17
CA LEU A 182 29.88 -13.45 0.69
C LEU A 182 28.87 -14.59 0.64
N ASP A 183 27.65 -14.36 1.12
CA ASP A 183 26.64 -15.40 1.33
C ASP A 183 25.84 -15.71 0.05
N TYR A 184 25.76 -14.76 -0.91
CA TYR A 184 25.07 -14.96 -2.20
C TYR A 184 25.97 -14.83 -3.43
N GLY A 185 27.26 -14.52 -3.28
CA GLY A 185 28.15 -14.27 -4.43
C GLY A 185 27.72 -13.05 -5.27
N TYR A 186 27.06 -12.06 -4.67
CA TYR A 186 26.49 -10.94 -5.41
C TYR A 186 27.57 -10.01 -6.00
N GLY A 187 27.73 -10.04 -7.33
CA GLY A 187 28.63 -9.17 -8.10
C GLY A 187 27.97 -7.96 -8.75
N GLY A 188 26.69 -7.69 -8.47
CA GLY A 188 25.94 -6.60 -9.11
C GLY A 188 26.24 -5.20 -8.56
N ARG A 189 25.57 -4.20 -9.12
CA ARG A 189 25.75 -2.79 -8.71
C ARG A 189 25.30 -2.58 -7.25
N THR A 190 26.04 -1.77 -6.49
CA THR A 190 25.78 -1.52 -5.04
C THR A 190 24.34 -1.07 -4.71
N HIS A 191 23.70 -0.28 -5.57
CA HIS A 191 22.31 0.17 -5.30
C HIS A 191 21.26 -0.95 -5.47
N ASN A 192 21.62 -2.02 -6.18
CA ASN A 192 20.81 -3.21 -6.42
C ASN A 192 21.14 -4.35 -5.46
N THR A 193 22.03 -4.13 -4.48
CA THR A 193 22.29 -5.09 -3.41
C THR A 193 20.98 -5.57 -2.79
N PRO A 194 20.76 -6.88 -2.60
CA PRO A 194 19.51 -7.46 -2.12
C PRO A 194 19.30 -7.26 -0.60
N LEU A 195 19.41 -6.01 -0.17
CA LEU A 195 19.12 -5.52 1.17
C LEU A 195 18.07 -4.41 1.09
N GLU A 196 17.33 -4.22 2.16
CA GLU A 196 16.26 -3.24 2.29
C GLU A 196 16.64 -2.23 3.37
N VAL A 197 16.36 -0.96 3.08
CA VAL A 197 16.49 0.11 4.09
C VAL A 197 15.29 0.01 5.02
N HIS A 198 15.43 0.26 6.30
CA HIS A 198 14.34 0.26 7.28
C HIS A 198 14.46 1.48 8.18
N HIS A 199 13.35 2.13 8.52
CA HIS A 199 13.39 3.32 9.38
C HIS A 199 13.57 2.88 10.84
N ALA A 200 14.59 3.42 11.51
CA ALA A 200 14.86 3.11 12.91
C ALA A 200 13.81 3.69 13.86
N LYS A 201 13.06 4.72 13.44
CA LYS A 201 11.88 5.24 14.14
C LYS A 201 10.64 5.10 13.25
N PRO A 202 9.50 4.60 13.75
CA PRO A 202 8.31 4.41 12.92
C PRO A 202 7.73 5.78 12.55
N LEU A 203 6.98 5.84 11.46
CA LEU A 203 6.23 7.03 11.05
C LEU A 203 4.94 7.23 11.89
N ARG A 204 4.61 6.28 12.78
CA ARG A 204 3.41 6.35 13.63
C ARG A 204 3.49 7.56 14.58
N GLY A 205 2.42 8.35 14.61
CA GLY A 205 2.28 9.50 15.51
C GLY A 205 2.91 10.80 15.01
N LEU A 206 2.99 11.01 13.69
CA LEU A 206 3.25 12.32 13.09
C LEU A 206 1.92 13.08 12.98
N SER A 207 1.84 14.27 13.58
CA SER A 207 0.68 15.14 13.37
C SER A 207 0.75 15.80 11.99
N GLU A 208 -0.38 16.16 11.39
CA GLU A 208 -0.41 16.85 10.10
C GLU A 208 0.40 18.15 10.16
N GLY A 209 1.39 18.30 9.27
CA GLY A 209 2.34 19.43 9.25
C GLY A 209 3.63 19.24 10.06
N GLU A 210 3.77 18.15 10.82
CA GLU A 210 5.00 17.87 11.57
C GLU A 210 6.10 17.34 10.62
N THR A 211 7.11 18.17 10.34
CA THR A 211 8.29 17.72 9.58
C THR A 211 9.25 17.00 10.50
N ARG A 212 9.31 15.66 10.45
CA ARG A 212 10.42 14.92 11.06
C ARG A 212 11.63 14.89 10.13
N ARG A 213 12.72 15.47 10.60
CA ARG A 213 14.03 15.36 9.93
C ARG A 213 14.64 14.00 10.28
N TYR A 214 14.76 13.14 9.26
CA TYR A 214 15.55 11.92 9.34
C TYR A 214 16.98 12.20 8.87
N ARG A 215 17.96 11.78 9.66
CA ARG A 215 19.39 11.86 9.35
C ARG A 215 19.82 10.58 8.65
N ILE A 216 20.51 10.76 7.52
CA ILE A 216 21.13 9.67 6.77
C ILE A 216 22.59 9.60 7.20
N PRO A 217 23.11 8.43 7.62
CA PRO A 217 22.44 7.11 7.67
C PRO A 217 21.84 6.73 9.04
N GLU A 218 21.90 7.59 10.05
CA GLU A 218 21.67 7.25 11.46
C GLU A 218 20.25 6.78 11.77
N ASP A 219 19.24 7.35 11.11
CA ASP A 219 17.83 6.98 11.34
C ASP A 219 17.38 5.80 10.46
N PHE A 220 18.32 5.11 9.83
CA PHE A 220 18.05 3.99 8.95
C PHE A 220 18.86 2.76 9.34
N THR A 221 18.31 1.59 9.09
CA THR A 221 18.97 0.29 9.27
C THR A 221 18.89 -0.50 7.97
N LEU A 222 19.92 -1.30 7.67
CA LEU A 222 19.94 -2.21 6.52
C LEU A 222 19.55 -3.61 6.96
N LEU A 223 18.52 -4.17 6.35
CA LEU A 223 17.97 -5.48 6.65
C LEU A 223 17.91 -6.36 5.40
N CYS A 224 18.09 -7.67 5.52
CA CYS A 224 17.74 -8.58 4.43
C CYS A 224 16.20 -8.68 4.31
N PRO A 225 15.66 -9.13 3.15
CA PRO A 225 14.20 -9.22 2.95
C PRO A 225 13.48 -10.00 4.06
N SER A 226 14.10 -11.08 4.55
CA SER A 226 13.54 -11.89 5.63
C SER A 226 13.52 -11.16 6.98
N CYS A 227 14.61 -10.48 7.35
CA CYS A 227 14.66 -9.71 8.60
C CYS A 227 13.74 -8.50 8.57
N HIS A 228 13.64 -7.81 7.43
CA HIS A 228 12.72 -6.69 7.26
C HIS A 228 11.26 -7.15 7.34
N ARG A 229 10.91 -8.28 6.73
CA ARG A 229 9.56 -8.86 6.88
C ARG A 229 9.27 -9.26 8.32
N MET A 230 10.27 -9.78 9.04
CA MET A 230 10.11 -10.21 10.44
C MET A 230 9.97 -9.03 11.41
N ILE A 231 10.72 -7.93 11.23
CA ILE A 231 10.63 -6.75 12.11
C ILE A 231 9.25 -6.08 12.05
N HIS A 232 8.58 -6.15 10.89
CA HIS A 232 7.21 -5.65 10.76
C HIS A 232 6.14 -6.57 11.36
N LYS A 233 6.51 -7.78 11.82
CA LYS A 233 5.62 -8.69 12.56
C LYS A 233 5.77 -8.58 14.08
N THR A 234 6.70 -7.76 14.58
CA THR A 234 6.87 -7.52 16.01
C THR A 234 6.04 -6.33 16.47
N GLU A 235 5.72 -6.27 17.76
CA GLU A 235 4.96 -5.16 18.38
C GLU A 235 5.61 -3.78 18.14
N ASP A 236 6.95 -3.72 18.18
CA ASP A 236 7.72 -2.50 17.90
C ASP A 236 8.72 -2.72 16.76
N PRO A 237 8.37 -2.30 15.52
CA PRO A 237 9.26 -2.41 14.36
C PRO A 237 10.55 -1.58 14.45
N SER A 238 10.70 -0.70 15.43
CA SER A 238 11.95 0.02 15.69
C SER A 238 12.95 -0.76 16.55
N ASN A 239 12.49 -1.82 17.22
CA ASN A 239 13.29 -2.56 18.17
C ASN A 239 14.13 -3.67 17.51
N LEU A 240 15.18 -3.25 16.79
CA LEU A 240 16.11 -4.17 16.14
C LEU A 240 16.77 -5.13 17.14
N SER A 241 17.04 -4.68 18.37
CA SER A 241 17.64 -5.48 19.44
C SER A 241 16.75 -6.64 19.85
N LYS A 242 15.43 -6.42 19.97
CA LYS A 242 14.46 -7.49 20.26
C LYS A 242 14.43 -8.51 19.14
N LEU A 243 14.40 -8.06 17.89
CA LEU A 243 14.44 -8.98 16.74
C LEU A 243 15.71 -9.85 16.77
N LYS A 244 16.88 -9.27 17.05
CA LYS A 244 18.14 -10.02 17.19
C LYS A 244 18.08 -11.11 18.25
N GLN A 245 17.40 -10.86 19.38
CA GLN A 245 17.23 -11.85 20.45
C GLN A 245 16.28 -12.99 20.04
N MET A 246 15.30 -12.71 19.17
CA MET A 246 14.36 -13.72 18.67
C MET A 246 14.96 -14.62 17.59
N LEU A 247 16.00 -14.15 16.89
CA LEU A 247 16.64 -14.92 15.83
C LEU A 247 17.40 -16.11 16.41
N ARG A 248 16.88 -17.31 16.12
CA ARG A 248 17.53 -18.59 16.45
C ARG A 248 18.36 -19.15 15.30
N PHE A 249 18.08 -18.71 14.08
CA PHE A 249 18.87 -19.05 12.90
C PHE A 249 19.93 -17.96 12.69
N LYS A 250 21.18 -18.25 13.09
CA LYS A 250 22.35 -17.50 12.61
C LYS A 250 22.89 -18.26 11.42
N ILE A 251 23.08 -17.55 10.31
CA ILE A 251 23.63 -18.10 9.07
C ILE A 251 24.83 -18.98 9.43
N ALA A 252 24.77 -20.25 9.04
CA ALA A 252 25.84 -21.20 9.28
C ALA A 252 27.05 -20.77 8.44
N ARG A 253 28.00 -20.07 9.05
CA ARG A 253 29.34 -19.89 8.48
C ARG A 253 30.26 -20.86 9.22
N ASP A 254 30.26 -22.11 8.79
CA ASP A 254 31.37 -23.01 9.06
C ASP A 254 31.81 -23.77 7.80
N THR A 255 33.05 -23.46 7.43
CA THR A 255 34.11 -24.31 6.83
C THR A 255 33.93 -24.96 5.46
N SER A 256 33.84 -24.18 4.36
CA SER A 256 34.31 -24.71 3.05
C SER A 256 34.45 -23.70 1.89
N TYR A 257 34.14 -22.41 2.06
CA TYR A 257 33.76 -21.64 0.87
C TYR A 257 34.87 -21.18 -0.08
N PHE A 258 36.16 -21.19 0.28
CA PHE A 258 37.20 -20.82 -0.69
C PHE A 258 38.55 -21.48 -0.32
N LEU A 259 38.81 -22.70 -0.79
CA LEU A 259 40.18 -23.08 -1.13
C LEU A 259 40.44 -22.63 -2.58
N PRO A 260 41.64 -22.09 -2.86
CA PRO A 260 41.96 -21.36 -4.10
C PRO A 260 41.86 -22.20 -5.38
#